data_AF-A0A6S6S2W6-F1
#
_entry.id   AF-A0A6S6S2W6-F1
#
_cell.length_a   1.000
_cell.length_b   1.000
_cell.length_c   1.000
_cell.angle_alpha   90.00
_cell.angle_beta   90.00
_cell.angle_gamma   90.00
#
_symmetry.space_group_name_H-M   'P 1'
#
loop_
_entity.id
_entity.type
_entity.pdbx_description
1 polymer ?
#
loop_
_entity_poly.entity_id
_entity_poly.type
_entity_poly.pdbx_seq_one_letter_code
_entity_poly.pdbx_strand_id
1 'polypeptide(L)' 'MQYKRPESVVDLQHSLYFDIFLKFRHRYAPGITQCKEHWFSFSLPQEQDFY' A
#
# COMPACT_ATOMS: atom_id res chain seq x y z
N MET A 1 -22.72 14.53 -12.01
CA MET A 1 -21.35 13.97 -12.04
C MET A 1 -21.40 12.59 -11.40
N GLN A 2 -21.49 11.51 -12.20
CA GLN A 2 -21.45 10.14 -11.67
C GLN A 2 -19.97 9.74 -11.51
N TYR A 3 -19.52 9.51 -10.29
CA TYR A 3 -18.19 8.96 -10.05
C TYR A 3 -18.17 7.51 -10.51
N LYS A 4 -17.49 7.23 -11.62
CA LYS A 4 -17.22 5.86 -12.10
C LYS A 4 -16.44 5.15 -10.98
N ARG A 5 -16.94 4.02 -10.48
CA ARG A 5 -16.19 3.23 -9.49
C ARG A 5 -14.83 2.88 -10.11
N PRO A 6 -13.72 3.07 -9.38
CA PRO A 6 -12.42 2.60 -9.85
C PRO A 6 -12.52 1.09 -10.13
N GLU A 7 -11.93 0.68 -11.24
CA GLU A 7 -11.78 -0.73 -11.61
C GLU A 7 -11.12 -1.48 -10.43
N SER A 8 -11.53 -2.71 -10.15
CA SER A 8 -11.19 -3.39 -8.89
C SER A 8 -9.68 -3.42 -8.60
N VAL A 9 -9.30 -3.19 -7.35
CA VAL A 9 -7.94 -3.43 -6.85
C VAL A 9 -7.58 -4.91 -7.06
N VAL A 10 -6.42 -5.19 -7.64
CA VAL A 10 -5.93 -6.54 -7.92
C VAL A 10 -4.92 -6.94 -6.85
N ASP A 11 -5.17 -8.06 -6.17
CA ASP A 11 -4.19 -8.68 -5.30
C ASP A 11 -3.10 -9.35 -6.15
N LEU A 12 -1.84 -8.92 -5.99
CA LEU A 12 -0.71 -9.49 -6.72
C LEU A 12 -0.21 -10.81 -6.12
N GLN A 13 -0.75 -11.22 -4.97
CA GLN A 13 -0.29 -12.37 -4.19
C GLN A 13 1.21 -12.33 -3.88
N HIS A 14 1.76 -11.11 -3.84
CA HIS A 14 3.15 -10.86 -3.51
C HIS A 14 3.23 -10.23 -2.13
N SER A 15 4.18 -10.71 -1.33
CA SER A 15 4.46 -10.13 -0.02
C SER A 15 5.92 -10.29 0.35
N LEU A 16 6.42 -9.35 1.14
CA LEU A 16 7.78 -9.40 1.66
C LEU A 16 7.86 -8.78 3.05
N TYR A 17 8.95 -9.09 3.74
CA TYR A 17 9.22 -8.61 5.08
C TYR A 17 10.29 -7.52 5.05
N PHE A 18 10.06 -6.46 5.81
CA PHE A 18 11.00 -5.36 5.98
C PHE A 18 11.19 -4.99 7.44
N ASP A 19 12.38 -4.51 7.78
CA ASP A 19 12.61 -3.86 9.05
C ASP A 19 11.92 -2.49 9.10
N ILE A 20 11.12 -2.29 10.15
CA ILE A 20 10.47 -1.01 10.41
C ILE A 20 11.55 -0.03 10.86
N PHE A 21 11.72 1.06 10.11
CA PHE A 21 12.59 2.17 10.50
C PHE A 21 12.29 2.62 11.93
N LEU A 22 13.33 2.84 12.73
CA LEU A 22 13.21 3.11 14.16
C LEU A 22 12.20 4.24 14.46
N LYS A 23 12.23 5.32 13.68
CA LYS A 23 11.30 6.47 13.83
C LYS A 23 9.82 6.11 13.65
N PHE A 24 9.49 5.01 12.97
CA PHE A 24 8.12 4.58 12.71
C PHE A 24 7.62 3.48 13.65
N ARG A 25 8.48 2.90 14.51
CA ARG A 25 8.09 1.79 15.41
C ARG A 25 7.01 2.17 16.42
N HIS A 26 6.88 3.46 16.76
CA HIS A 26 5.81 3.95 17.63
C HIS A 26 4.38 3.78 17.06
N ARG A 27 4.26 3.52 15.74
CA ARG A 27 2.97 3.23 15.08
C ARG A 27 2.53 1.77 15.20
N TYR A 28 3.39 0.90 15.73
CA TYR A 28 3.16 -0.54 15.82
C TYR A 28 3.06 -0.98 17.28
N ALA A 29 2.56 -2.20 17.49
CA ALA A 29 2.54 -2.79 18.82
C ALA A 29 3.96 -2.88 19.42
N PRO A 30 4.12 -2.78 20.75
CA PRO A 30 5.44 -2.84 21.40
C PRO A 30 6.24 -4.08 20.99
N GLY A 31 7.53 -3.89 20.73
CA GLY A 31 8.44 -4.97 20.32
C GLY A 31 8.38 -5.37 18.84
N ILE A 32 7.42 -4.83 18.06
CA ILE A 32 7.36 -5.09 16.63
C ILE A 32 8.43 -4.27 15.90
N THR A 33 9.35 -4.99 15.26
CA THR A 33 10.47 -4.40 14.51
C THR A 33 10.40 -4.68 13.01
N GLN A 34 9.50 -5.55 12.56
CA GLN A 34 9.33 -5.92 11.16
C GLN A 34 7.87 -5.83 10.73
N CYS A 35 7.64 -5.44 9.48
CA CYS A 35 6.33 -5.47 8.83
C CYS A 35 6.34 -6.44 7.66
N LYS A 36 5.19 -7.08 7.43
CA LYS A 36 4.91 -7.81 6.19
C LYS A 36 4.10 -6.90 5.28
N GLU A 37 4.65 -6.55 4.13
CA GLU A 37 3.96 -5.76 3.12
C GLU A 37 3.27 -6.69 2.12
N HIS A 38 2.02 -6.36 1.78
CA HIS A 38 1.22 -7.05 0.76
C HIS A 38 0.99 -6.10 -0.41
N TRP A 39 1.22 -6.57 -1.63
CA TRP A 39 1.15 -5.71 -2.80
C TRP A 39 -0.16 -5.89 -3.55
N PHE A 40 -0.75 -4.76 -3.88
CA PHE A 40 -1.95 -4.66 -4.69
C PHE A 40 -1.68 -3.69 -5.84
N SER A 41 -2.24 -3.95 -7.01
CA SER A 41 -2.20 -3.01 -8.13
C SER A 41 -3.57 -2.43 -8.42
N PHE A 42 -3.58 -1.21 -8.91
CA PHE A 42 -4.78 -0.54 -9.36
C PHE A 42 -4.43 0.29 -10.60
N SER A 43 -5.09 0.00 -11.71
CA SER A 43 -4.88 0.73 -12.96
C SER A 43 -5.70 2.01 -12.96
N LEU A 44 -5.03 3.15 -13.16
CA LEU A 44 -5.71 4.41 -13.37
C LEU A 44 -6.21 4.51 -14.82
N PRO A 45 -7.36 5.16 -15.09
CA PRO A 45 -7.87 5.31 -16.45
C PRO A 45 -6.95 6.15 -17.36
N GLN A 46 -6.18 7.06 -16.75
CA GLN A 46 -5.21 7.93 -17.41
C GLN A 46 -4.13 8.29 -16.38
N GLU A 47 -2.92 8.57 -16.87
CA GLU A 47 -1.86 9.21 -16.08
C GLU A 47 -2.41 10.45 -15.37
N GLN A 48 -2.06 10.60 -14.10
CA GLN A 48 -2.46 11.76 -13.30
C GLN A 48 -1.28 12.72 -13.25
N ASP A 49 -1.48 13.93 -13.77
CA ASP A 49 -0.53 15.01 -13.58
C ASP A 49 -0.57 15.47 -12.11
N PHE A 50 0.58 15.57 -11.48
CA PHE A 50 0.73 16.09 -10.11
C PHE A 50 1.16 17.56 -10.16
N TYR A 51 0.28 18.44 -10.65
CA TYR A 51 0.47 19.90 -10.60
C TYR A 51 -0.60 20.57 -9.75
#